data_AF-A0A914NIN3-F1
#
_entry.id   AF-A0A914NIN3-F1
#
_cell.length_a   1.000
_cell.length_b   1.000
_cell.length_c   1.000
_cell.angle_alpha   90.00
_cell.angle_beta   90.00
_cell.angle_gamma   90.00
#
_symmetry.space_group_name_H-M   'P 1'
#
loop_
_entity.id
_entity.type
_entity.pdbx_description
1 polymer ?
#
loop_
_entity_poly.entity_id
_entity_poly.type
_entity_poly.pdbx_seq_one_letter_code
_entity_poly.pdbx_strand_id
1 'polypeptide(L)'
;MHLFEVPERIFDYTINQVVTIFYNRYPNSFSKHVISEDVISREIKGGKIITRKLIVKRGAGFLKSVPHWISRQTHVAFMPTLGESIFDVNEGTLITHTRNVF
;
A
#
# COMPACT_ATOMS: atom_id res chain seq x y z
N MET A 1 -21.29 2.33 -8.72
CA MET A 1 -20.29 1.87 -7.75
C MET A 1 -20.07 0.39 -7.99
N HIS A 2 -18.85 -0.02 -8.32
CA HIS A 2 -18.51 -1.44 -8.51
C HIS A 2 -17.79 -1.92 -7.26
N LEU A 3 -18.25 -3.04 -6.72
CA LEU A 3 -17.65 -3.71 -5.57
C LEU A 3 -17.05 -5.02 -6.05
N PHE A 4 -15.83 -5.31 -5.57
CA PHE A 4 -15.13 -6.55 -5.82
C PHE A 4 -14.69 -7.12 -4.49
N GLU A 5 -14.94 -8.40 -4.29
CA GLU A 5 -14.52 -9.16 -3.11
C GLU A 5 -13.67 -10.35 -3.57
N VAL A 6 -12.64 -10.67 -2.81
CA VAL A 6 -11.73 -11.79 -3.10
C VAL A 6 -11.95 -12.85 -2.02
N PRO A 7 -11.98 -14.16 -2.37
CA PRO A 7 -12.08 -15.22 -1.38
C PRO A 7 -10.98 -15.14 -0.33
N GLU A 8 -11.30 -15.63 0.87
CA GLU A 8 -10.35 -15.72 1.97
C GLU A 8 -9.11 -16.54 1.59
N ARG A 9 -7.95 -16.12 2.10
CA ARG A 9 -6.68 -16.84 1.93
C ARG A 9 -6.02 -17.07 3.29
N ILE A 10 -5.61 -18.31 3.50
CA ILE A 10 -4.86 -18.72 4.69
C ILE A 10 -3.38 -18.69 4.35
N PHE A 11 -2.58 -18.11 5.25
CA PHE A 11 -1.13 -18.12 5.16
C PHE A 11 -0.57 -18.88 6.37
N ASP A 12 0.33 -19.83 6.13
CA ASP A 12 0.96 -20.65 7.18
C ASP A 12 2.09 -19.89 7.91
N TYR A 13 1.76 -18.69 8.42
CA TYR A 13 2.66 -17.83 9.17
C TYR A 13 1.98 -17.32 10.43
N THR A 14 2.76 -17.10 11.48
CA THR A 14 2.26 -16.44 12.70
C THR A 14 1.81 -15.01 12.38
N ILE A 15 0.86 -14.48 13.16
CA ILE A 15 0.41 -13.10 13.00
C ILE A 15 1.56 -12.09 13.05
N ASN A 16 2.53 -12.29 13.94
CA ASN A 16 3.69 -11.41 14.07
C ASN A 16 4.57 -11.41 12.83
N GLN A 17 4.72 -12.56 12.15
CA GLN A 17 5.43 -12.64 10.86
C GLN A 17 4.65 -11.90 9.77
N VAL A 18 3.34 -12.13 9.66
CA VAL A 18 2.50 -11.45 8.66
C VAL A 18 2.51 -9.94 8.85
N VAL A 19 2.37 -9.46 10.09
CA VAL A 19 2.39 -8.03 10.43
C VAL A 19 3.75 -7.41 10.15
N THR A 20 4.84 -8.09 10.53
CA THR A 20 6.21 -7.64 10.23
C THR A 20 6.45 -7.52 8.73
N ILE A 21 6.01 -8.52 7.95
CA ILE A 21 6.09 -8.51 6.49
C ILE A 21 5.23 -7.38 5.93
N PHE A 22 4.00 -7.18 6.41
CA PHE A 22 3.12 -6.11 5.94
C PHE A 22 3.76 -4.73 6.09
N TYR A 23 4.38 -4.45 7.24
CA TYR A 23 5.02 -3.16 7.49
C TYR A 23 6.32 -2.96 6.72
N ASN A 24 6.99 -4.03 6.29
CA ASN A 24 8.23 -4.03 5.51
C ASN A 24 8.03 -4.57 4.08
N ARG A 25 6.80 -4.56 3.55
CA ARG A 25 6.48 -5.23 2.29
C ARG A 25 7.13 -4.58 1.08
N TYR A 26 7.63 -3.36 1.20
CA TYR A 26 8.34 -2.66 0.15
C TYR A 26 9.79 -2.39 0.57
N PRO A 27 10.74 -2.49 -0.38
CA PRO A 27 10.56 -2.89 -1.78
C PRO A 27 10.30 -4.40 -1.94
N ASN A 28 9.63 -4.81 -3.02
CA ASN A 28 9.50 -6.23 -3.40
C ASN A 28 9.45 -6.41 -4.93
N SER A 29 9.69 -7.64 -5.41
CA SER A 29 9.76 -7.98 -6.83
C SER A 29 8.43 -7.90 -7.58
N PHE A 30 7.30 -7.99 -6.87
CA PHE A 30 5.95 -7.96 -7.45
C PHE A 30 5.40 -6.53 -7.59
N SER A 31 5.86 -5.59 -6.75
CA SER A 31 5.34 -4.23 -6.63
C SER A 31 6.34 -3.16 -7.09
N LYS A 32 6.99 -3.39 -8.24
CA LYS A 32 8.03 -2.49 -8.81
C LYS A 32 7.58 -1.06 -9.11
N HIS A 33 6.27 -0.80 -9.09
CA HIS A 33 5.70 0.51 -9.35
C HIS A 33 5.67 1.39 -8.09
N VAL A 34 5.89 0.84 -6.90
CA VAL A 34 6.04 1.64 -5.67
C VAL A 34 7.41 2.33 -5.70
N ILE A 35 7.41 3.64 -5.51
CA ILE A 35 8.61 4.49 -5.58
C ILE A 35 9.10 4.79 -4.16
N SER A 36 8.20 5.19 -3.27
CA SER A 36 8.52 5.44 -1.86
C SER A 36 7.35 5.08 -0.95
N GLU A 37 7.68 4.84 0.32
CA GLU A 37 6.74 4.67 1.41
C GLU A 37 7.27 5.42 2.64
N ASP A 38 6.46 6.34 3.17
CA ASP A 38 6.82 7.18 4.29
C ASP A 38 5.75 7.07 5.39
N VAL A 39 6.17 6.95 6.66
CA VAL A 39 5.24 6.97 7.81
C VAL A 39 4.89 8.41 8.13
N ILE A 40 3.62 8.77 7.97
CA ILE A 40 3.11 10.12 8.29
C ILE A 40 2.88 10.25 9.80
N SER A 41 2.26 9.23 10.40
CA SER A 41 1.96 9.22 11.83
C SER A 41 1.91 7.79 12.34
N ARG A 42 2.37 7.58 13.57
CA ARG A 42 2.21 6.33 14.30
C ARG A 42 1.92 6.63 15.77
N GLU A 43 0.86 6.03 16.28
CA GLU A 43 0.46 6.17 17.68
C GLU A 43 0.12 4.80 18.28
N ILE A 44 0.30 4.67 19.59
CA ILE A 44 -0.11 3.51 20.37
C ILE A 44 -1.23 3.96 21.30
N LYS A 45 -2.41 3.33 21.19
CA LYS A 45 -3.58 3.68 21.99
C LYS A 45 -4.38 2.42 22.33
N GLY A 46 -4.52 2.13 23.63
CA GLY A 46 -5.36 1.03 24.13
C GLY A 46 -4.97 -0.34 23.56
N GLY A 47 -3.67 -0.66 23.52
CA GLY A 47 -3.18 -1.94 22.94
C GLY A 47 -3.18 -1.99 21.41
N LYS A 48 -3.56 -0.90 20.73
CA LYS A 48 -3.59 -0.81 19.27
C LYS A 48 -2.45 0.08 18.76
N ILE A 49 -1.78 -0.37 17.71
CA ILE A 49 -0.80 0.41 16.94
C ILE A 49 -1.49 0.94 15.70
N ILE A 50 -1.69 2.25 15.64
CA ILE A 50 -2.34 2.94 14.53
C ILE A 50 -1.25 3.59 13.69
N THR A 51 -1.12 3.18 12.43
CA THR A 51 -0.11 3.73 11.51
C THR A 51 -0.78 4.30 10.26
N ARG A 52 -0.36 5.51 9.88
CA ARG A 52 -0.67 6.11 8.58
C ARG A 52 0.61 6.25 7.76
N LYS A 53 0.57 5.80 6.52
CA LYS A 53 1.67 5.87 5.56
C LYS A 53 1.24 6.59 4.28
N LEU A 54 2.15 7.35 3.69
CA LEU A 54 2.03 7.84 2.32
C LEU A 54 2.83 6.89 1.42
N ILE A 55 2.16 6.29 0.45
CA ILE A 55 2.79 5.42 -0.55
C ILE A 55 2.73 6.15 -1.88
N VAL A 56 3.87 6.42 -2.48
CA VAL A 56 3.97 7.03 -3.80
C VAL A 56 4.23 5.93 -4.81
N LYS A 57 3.35 5.79 -5.80
CA LYS A 57 3.50 4.84 -6.91
C LYS A 57 3.62 5.56 -8.24
N ARG A 58 4.40 4.96 -9.14
CA ARG A 58 4.43 5.30 -10.56
C ARG A 58 3.04 4.98 -11.12
N GLY A 59 2.29 6.01 -11.49
CA GLY A 59 1.04 5.84 -12.20
C GLY A 59 1.30 5.14 -13.55
N ALA A 60 0.35 4.30 -13.95
CA ALA A 60 0.20 3.96 -15.35
C ALA A 60 -0.43 5.18 -16.01
N GLY A 61 0.38 6.17 -16.41
CA GLY A 61 -0.14 7.21 -17.31
C GLY A 61 -0.79 6.53 -18.51
N PHE A 62 -1.83 7.16 -19.08
CA PHE A 62 -2.53 6.82 -20.33
C PHE A 62 -1.61 6.56 -21.56
N LEU A 63 -0.30 6.60 -21.36
CA LEU A 63 0.79 6.60 -22.32
C LEU A 63 1.43 5.23 -22.53
N LYS A 64 1.05 4.18 -21.78
CA LYS A 64 1.49 2.81 -22.11
C LYS A 64 0.95 2.32 -23.46
N SER A 65 -0.11 2.96 -23.97
CA SER A 65 -0.71 2.69 -25.28
C SER A 65 -0.15 3.59 -26.39
N VAL A 66 0.74 4.52 -26.07
CA VAL A 66 1.20 5.54 -27.03
C VAL A 66 2.63 5.21 -27.49
N PRO A 67 2.91 5.19 -28.81
CA PRO A 67 4.24 4.92 -29.34
C PRO A 67 5.35 5.79 -28.75
N HIS A 68 6.51 5.19 -28.51
CA HIS A 68 7.65 5.80 -27.80
C HIS A 68 8.19 7.11 -28.40
N TRP A 69 7.94 7.37 -29.70
CA TRP A 69 8.33 8.60 -30.38
C TRP A 69 7.46 9.82 -30.01
N ILE A 70 6.25 9.59 -29.48
CA ILE A 70 5.35 10.63 -28.96
C ILE A 70 5.62 10.88 -27.46
N SER A 71 6.20 9.90 -26.74
CA SER A 71 6.34 9.95 -25.27
C SER A 71 7.50 10.80 -24.73
N ARG A 72 8.19 11.60 -25.57
CA ARG A 72 9.33 12.44 -25.14
C ARG A 72 8.94 13.58 -24.18
N GLN A 73 7.65 13.79 -23.93
CA GLN A 73 7.11 14.74 -22.94
C GLN A 73 6.14 14.06 -21.97
N THR A 74 6.57 12.97 -21.33
CA THR A 74 5.70 12.26 -20.38
C THR A 74 6.11 12.56 -18.95
N HIS A 75 5.42 13.53 -18.33
CA HIS A 75 5.42 13.68 -16.89
C HIS A 75 5.00 12.33 -16.29
N VAL A 76 5.90 11.71 -15.53
CA VAL A 76 5.56 10.52 -14.73
C VAL A 76 4.44 10.94 -13.79
N ALA A 77 3.22 10.45 -14.05
CA ALA A 77 2.10 10.70 -13.16
C ALA A 77 2.38 9.95 -11.86
N PHE A 78 2.73 10.66 -10.80
CA PHE A 78 2.82 10.10 -9.47
C PHE A 78 1.40 9.91 -8.93
N MET A 79 1.16 8.80 -8.25
CA MET A 79 -0.14 8.47 -7.67
C MET A 79 0.01 8.31 -6.15
N PRO A 80 -0.06 9.39 -5.36
CA PRO A 80 -0.02 9.30 -3.91
C PRO A 80 -1.20 8.50 -3.38
N THR A 81 -0.93 7.60 -2.43
CA THR A 81 -1.94 6.75 -1.79
C THR A 81 -1.74 6.77 -0.29
N LEU A 82 -2.82 7.06 0.43
CA LEU A 82 -2.85 6.98 1.88
C LEU A 82 -3.12 5.53 2.28
N GLY A 83 -2.23 4.95 3.07
CA GLY A 83 -2.42 3.66 3.72
C GLY A 83 -2.60 3.84 5.21
N GLU A 84 -3.72 3.36 5.75
CA GLU A 84 -4.04 3.36 7.17
C GLU A 84 -4.07 1.92 7.67
N SER A 85 -3.58 1.70 8.88
CA SER A 85 -3.56 0.37 9.50
C SER A 85 -3.73 0.47 11.01
N ILE A 86 -4.44 -0.50 11.56
CA ILE A 86 -4.66 -0.66 13.00
C ILE A 86 -4.30 -2.10 13.33
N PHE A 87 -3.23 -2.28 14.10
CA PHE A 87 -2.85 -3.58 14.65
C PHE A 87 -3.27 -3.66 16.12
N ASP A 88 -4.20 -4.54 16.44
CA ASP A 88 -4.56 -4.88 17.82
C ASP A 88 -3.68 -6.02 18.32
N VAL A 89 -2.84 -5.72 19.31
CA VAL A 89 -1.87 -6.68 19.86
C VAL A 89 -2.56 -7.74 20.72
N ASN A 90 -3.68 -7.40 21.36
CA ASN A 90 -4.40 -8.32 22.24
C ASN A 90 -5.25 -9.30 21.43
N GLU A 91 -5.91 -8.82 20.38
CA GLU A 91 -6.73 -9.65 19.50
C GLU A 91 -5.92 -10.36 18.41
N GLY A 92 -4.69 -9.88 18.13
CA GLY A 92 -3.89 -10.43 17.03
C GLY A 92 -4.47 -10.09 15.65
N THR A 93 -5.10 -8.92 15.52
CA THR A 93 -5.82 -8.53 14.30
C THR A 93 -5.18 -7.30 13.66
N LEU A 94 -4.88 -7.36 12.36
CA LEU A 94 -4.41 -6.23 11.57
C LEU A 94 -5.48 -5.84 10.54
N ILE A 95 -6.05 -4.65 10.70
CA ILE A 95 -7.00 -4.07 9.73
C ILE A 95 -6.29 -2.99 8.94
N THR A 96 -6.48 -2.98 7.62
CA THR A 96 -5.81 -2.02 6.73
C THR A 96 -6.80 -1.43 5.73
N HIS A 97 -6.65 -0.13 5.46
CA HIS A 97 -7.45 0.60 4.50
C HIS A 97 -6.52 1.43 3.62
N THR A 98 -6.77 1.45 2.31
CA THR A 98 -5.94 2.22 1.38
C THR A 98 -6.81 2.96 0.39
N ARG A 99 -6.46 4.21 0.09
CA ARG A 99 -7.15 5.03 -0.92
C ARG A 99 -6.18 5.99 -1.60
N ASN A 100 -6.48 6.35 -2.84
CA ASN A 100 -5.75 7.43 -3.50
C ASN A 100 -6.06 8.76 -2.78
N VAL A 101 -5.10 9.68 -2.80
CA VAL A 101 -5.28 11.01 -2.21
C VAL A 101 -6.12 11.92 -3.11
N PHE A 102 -6.13 11.65 -4.42
CA PHE A 102 -6.84 12.41 -5.47
C PHE A 102 -7.62 11.48 -6.39
#